data_AF-A0A7M3NHH0-F1
#
_entry.id   AF-A0A7M3NHH0-F1
#
_cell.length_a   1.000
_cell.length_b   1.000
_cell.length_c   1.000
_cell.angle_alpha   90.00
_cell.angle_beta   90.00
_cell.angle_gamma   90.00
#
_symmetry.space_group_name_H-M   'P 1'
#
loop_
_entity.id
_entity.type
_entity.pdbx_description
1 polymer ?
#
loop_
_entity_poly.entity_id
_entity_poly.type
_entity_poly.pdbx_seq_one_letter_code
_entity_poly.pdbx_strand_id
1 'polypeptide(L)'
;MLTKLKVATARRALLDNAAQTAAVVHALTQHAAAADRPTWEEADRATWWLLDVARLAACEKQWALLDTAVQGMCDWDCRFDQWKPQDDIKDWMRELTGHAESVVASALRAQADGARNLHELADDRGVDQPSVASSTTRKAWSAQ
;
A
#
# COMPACT_ATOMS: atom_id res chain seq x y z
N MET A 1 -2.84 -20.53 11.07
CA MET A 1 -2.63 -19.54 10.00
C MET A 1 -2.00 -18.29 10.60
N LEU A 2 -0.93 -17.78 10.00
CA LEU A 2 -0.16 -16.63 10.51
C LEU A 2 -1.00 -15.34 10.62
N THR A 3 -2.06 -15.25 9.82
CA THR A 3 -3.06 -14.16 9.85
C THR A 3 -3.82 -14.04 11.17
N LYS A 4 -3.70 -15.00 12.10
CA LYS A 4 -4.21 -14.89 13.48
C LYS A 4 -3.26 -14.09 14.41
N LEU A 5 -2.03 -13.85 14.00
CA LEU A 5 -1.06 -13.05 14.75
C LEU A 5 -1.38 -11.57 14.56
N LYS A 6 -1.65 -10.87 15.65
CA LYS A 6 -1.85 -9.41 15.62
C LYS A 6 -0.54 -8.71 15.25
N VAL A 7 -0.54 -7.94 14.16
CA VAL A 7 0.64 -7.17 13.71
C VAL A 7 1.14 -6.22 14.79
N ALA A 8 0.23 -5.58 15.54
CA ALA A 8 0.59 -4.73 16.67
C ALA A 8 1.43 -5.47 17.74
N THR A 9 1.11 -6.74 18.00
CA THR A 9 1.85 -7.59 18.97
C THR A 9 3.19 -8.06 18.39
N ALA A 10 3.25 -8.30 17.09
CA ALA A 10 4.46 -8.76 16.39
C ALA A 10 5.34 -7.61 15.85
N ARG A 11 4.94 -6.36 16.08
CA ARG A 11 5.48 -5.15 15.43
C ARG A 11 7.00 -5.14 15.35
N ARG A 12 7.66 -5.30 16.49
CA ARG A 12 9.12 -5.27 16.58
C ARG A 12 9.75 -6.44 15.81
N ALA A 13 9.23 -7.65 15.95
CA ALA A 13 9.76 -8.82 15.23
C ALA A 13 9.61 -8.68 13.70
N LEU A 14 8.51 -8.07 13.23
CA LEU A 14 8.27 -7.81 11.81
C LEU A 14 9.22 -6.74 11.26
N LEU A 15 9.48 -5.68 12.03
CA LEU A 15 10.39 -4.61 11.62
C LEU A 15 11.86 -5.02 11.68
N ASP A 16 12.26 -5.72 12.73
CA ASP A 16 13.63 -6.20 12.93
C ASP A 16 14.03 -7.23 11.86
N ASN A 17 13.06 -7.88 11.20
CA ASN A 17 13.27 -8.93 10.21
C ASN A 17 12.49 -8.67 8.90
N ALA A 18 12.56 -7.46 8.36
CA ALA A 18 11.79 -7.04 7.18
C ALA A 18 11.90 -8.01 5.98
N ALA A 19 13.08 -8.58 5.72
CA ALA A 19 13.27 -9.58 4.65
C ALA A 19 12.51 -10.88 4.91
N GLN A 20 12.47 -11.35 6.16
CA GLN A 20 11.70 -12.53 6.54
C GLN A 20 10.20 -12.25 6.50
N THR A 21 9.78 -11.03 6.88
CA THR A 21 8.39 -10.59 6.73
C THR A 21 7.99 -10.51 5.26
N ALA A 22 8.85 -10.03 4.37
CA ALA A 22 8.60 -10.04 2.93
C ALA A 22 8.46 -11.48 2.39
N ALA A 23 9.30 -12.41 2.84
CA ALA A 23 9.17 -13.83 2.48
C ALA A 23 7.84 -14.44 2.95
N VAL A 24 7.37 -14.05 4.14
CA VAL A 24 6.06 -14.41 4.65
C VAL A 24 4.94 -13.85 3.79
N VAL A 25 5.01 -12.57 3.41
CA VAL A 25 4.02 -11.94 2.52
C VAL A 25 3.97 -12.69 1.19
N HIS A 26 5.12 -12.99 0.58
CA HIS A 26 5.16 -13.77 -0.66
C HIS A 26 4.55 -15.17 -0.50
N ALA A 27 4.84 -15.87 0.59
CA ALA A 27 4.25 -17.18 0.86
C ALA A 27 2.72 -17.08 1.02
N LEU A 28 2.22 -16.02 1.65
CA LEU A 28 0.80 -15.76 1.78
C LEU A 28 0.16 -15.47 0.41
N THR A 29 0.81 -14.67 -0.44
CA THR A 29 0.35 -14.41 -1.81
C THR A 29 0.32 -15.67 -2.66
N GLN A 30 1.33 -16.54 -2.56
CA GLN A 30 1.35 -17.82 -3.25
C GLN A 30 0.22 -18.75 -2.80
N HIS A 31 -0.10 -18.73 -1.50
CA HIS A 31 -1.23 -19.49 -0.97
C HIS A 31 -2.58 -19.03 -1.53
N ALA A 32 -2.75 -17.74 -1.83
CA ALA A 32 -3.94 -17.22 -2.50
C ALA A 32 -4.19 -17.86 -3.89
N ALA A 33 -3.13 -18.30 -4.57
CA ALA A 33 -3.17 -18.92 -5.89
C ALA A 33 -3.14 -20.46 -5.85
N ALA A 34 -3.13 -21.06 -4.67
CA ALA A 34 -3.01 -22.51 -4.52
C ALA A 34 -4.27 -23.26 -4.99
N ALA A 35 -4.09 -24.53 -5.38
CA ALA A 35 -5.18 -25.39 -5.84
C ALA A 35 -6.23 -25.66 -4.74
N ASP A 36 -5.78 -25.73 -3.48
CA ASP A 36 -6.61 -25.69 -2.29
C ASP A 36 -6.97 -24.25 -1.95
N ARG A 37 -7.97 -23.71 -2.67
CA ARG A 37 -8.37 -22.31 -2.52
C ARG A 37 -8.70 -21.98 -1.05
N PRO A 38 -8.10 -20.91 -0.48
CA PRO A 38 -8.44 -20.43 0.85
C PRO A 38 -9.94 -20.19 1.04
N THR A 39 -10.42 -20.39 2.26
CA THR A 39 -11.79 -19.99 2.61
C THR A 39 -11.94 -18.46 2.57
N TRP A 40 -13.17 -17.99 2.42
CA TRP A 40 -13.50 -16.56 2.46
C TRP A 40 -13.00 -15.86 3.74
N GLU A 41 -13.14 -16.51 4.89
CA GLU A 41 -12.64 -15.96 6.15
C GLU A 41 -11.11 -15.92 6.23
N GLU A 42 -10.42 -16.87 5.62
CA GLU A 42 -8.96 -16.85 5.55
C GLU A 42 -8.47 -15.74 4.65
N ALA A 43 -9.15 -15.52 3.53
CA ALA A 43 -8.89 -14.40 2.66
C ALA A 43 -9.14 -13.05 3.34
N ASP A 44 -10.23 -12.89 4.10
CA ASP A 44 -10.49 -11.65 4.85
C ASP A 44 -9.40 -11.38 5.89
N ARG A 45 -9.03 -12.40 6.67
CA ARG A 45 -7.92 -12.28 7.63
C ARG A 45 -6.58 -11.98 6.96
N ALA A 46 -6.33 -12.52 5.77
CA ALA A 46 -5.10 -12.25 5.02
C ALA A 46 -5.05 -10.79 4.55
N THR A 47 -6.15 -10.27 3.99
CA THR A 47 -6.24 -8.88 3.53
C THR A 47 -6.06 -7.89 4.69
N TRP A 48 -6.73 -8.10 5.83
CA TRP A 48 -6.53 -7.25 7.02
C TRP A 48 -5.10 -7.29 7.55
N TRP A 49 -4.50 -8.48 7.59
CA TRP A 49 -3.13 -8.64 8.06
C TRP A 49 -2.13 -7.92 7.13
N LEU A 50 -2.33 -8.00 5.82
CA LEU A 50 -1.51 -7.29 4.83
C LEU A 50 -1.65 -5.77 4.94
N LEU A 51 -2.88 -5.27 5.13
CA LEU A 51 -3.13 -3.85 5.37
C LEU A 51 -2.41 -3.35 6.64
N ASP A 52 -2.45 -4.11 7.72
CA ASP A 52 -1.73 -3.77 8.95
C ASP A 52 -0.20 -3.76 8.76
N VAL A 53 0.35 -4.70 7.99
CA VAL A 53 1.78 -4.71 7.64
C VAL A 53 2.14 -3.51 6.76
N ALA A 54 1.30 -3.16 5.78
CA ALA A 54 1.54 -2.02 4.90
C ALA A 54 1.51 -0.70 5.67
N ARG A 55 0.53 -0.50 6.55
CA ARG A 55 0.46 0.66 7.48
C ARG A 55 1.71 0.75 8.33
N LEU A 56 2.13 -0.35 8.93
CA LEU A 56 3.33 -0.41 9.75
C LEU A 56 4.59 -0.06 8.96
N ALA A 57 4.77 -0.65 7.78
CA ALA A 57 5.92 -0.42 6.93
C ALA A 57 6.00 1.04 6.45
N ALA A 58 4.86 1.66 6.12
CA ALA A 58 4.78 3.06 5.74
C ALA A 58 5.20 4.00 6.90
N CYS A 59 4.69 3.76 8.12
CA CYS A 59 5.07 4.53 9.30
C CYS A 59 6.57 4.45 9.60
N GLU A 60 7.16 3.27 9.42
CA GLU A 60 8.55 2.98 9.75
C GLU A 60 9.51 3.13 8.57
N LYS A 61 9.02 3.64 7.44
CA LYS A 61 9.82 3.90 6.23
C LYS A 61 10.51 2.65 5.65
N GLN A 62 9.90 1.49 5.84
CA GLN A 62 10.36 0.21 5.30
C GLN A 62 9.81 0.00 3.89
N TRP A 63 10.36 0.73 2.92
CA TRP A 63 9.77 0.87 1.59
C TRP A 63 9.65 -0.43 0.79
N ALA A 64 10.66 -1.31 0.87
CA ALA A 64 10.60 -2.62 0.22
C ALA A 64 9.49 -3.51 0.81
N LEU A 65 9.30 -3.43 2.14
CA LEU A 65 8.24 -4.18 2.81
C LEU A 65 6.85 -3.59 2.48
N LEU A 66 6.74 -2.27 2.38
CA LEU A 66 5.51 -1.59 1.96
C LEU A 66 5.11 -2.03 0.54
N ASP A 67 6.03 -1.97 -0.42
CA ASP A 67 5.80 -2.42 -1.80
C ASP A 67 5.31 -3.88 -1.83
N THR A 68 6.03 -4.78 -1.14
CA THR A 68 5.69 -6.20 -1.08
C THR A 68 4.30 -6.44 -0.47
N ALA A 69 3.97 -5.74 0.61
CA ALA A 69 2.67 -5.86 1.28
C ALA A 69 1.51 -5.36 0.40
N VAL A 70 1.71 -4.26 -0.32
CA VAL A 70 0.69 -3.70 -1.23
C VAL A 70 0.45 -4.60 -2.44
N GLN A 71 1.50 -5.18 -3.03
CA GLN A 71 1.34 -6.18 -4.09
C GLN A 71 0.57 -7.40 -3.59
N GLY A 72 0.92 -7.93 -2.41
CA GLY A 72 0.16 -9.02 -1.81
C GLY A 72 -1.31 -8.67 -1.61
N MET A 73 -1.59 -7.46 -1.10
CA MET A 73 -2.96 -7.02 -0.85
C MET A 73 -3.80 -6.94 -2.14
N CYS A 74 -3.24 -6.41 -3.23
CA CYS A 74 -3.93 -6.36 -4.53
C CYS A 74 -4.19 -7.77 -5.08
N ASP A 75 -3.22 -8.67 -4.96
CA ASP A 75 -3.37 -10.06 -5.35
C ASP A 75 -4.52 -10.78 -4.61
N TRP A 76 -4.66 -10.54 -3.31
CA TRP A 76 -5.76 -11.09 -2.53
C TRP A 76 -7.10 -10.44 -2.88
N ASP A 77 -7.15 -9.11 -3.05
CA ASP A 77 -8.37 -8.39 -3.44
C ASP A 77 -8.91 -8.87 -4.79
N CYS A 78 -8.07 -8.99 -5.82
CA CYS A 78 -8.51 -9.46 -7.14
C CYS A 78 -9.08 -10.87 -7.12
N ARG A 79 -8.55 -11.77 -6.28
CA ARG A 79 -8.96 -13.18 -6.25
C ARG A 79 -10.22 -13.43 -5.44
N PHE A 80 -10.51 -12.57 -4.46
CA PHE A 80 -11.61 -12.77 -3.55
C PHE A 80 -12.66 -11.64 -3.61
N ASP A 81 -12.44 -10.51 -4.28
CA ASP A 81 -13.43 -9.43 -4.42
C ASP A 81 -14.09 -9.03 -3.08
N GLN A 82 -13.26 -8.67 -2.10
CA GLN A 82 -13.74 -8.41 -0.73
C GLN A 82 -14.04 -6.93 -0.50
N TRP A 83 -15.33 -6.60 -0.61
CA TRP A 83 -15.85 -5.23 -0.60
C TRP A 83 -15.55 -4.41 0.67
N LYS A 84 -15.54 -5.01 1.87
CA LYS A 84 -15.33 -4.26 3.12
C LYS A 84 -13.87 -3.83 3.35
N PRO A 85 -12.87 -4.72 3.25
CA PRO A 85 -11.46 -4.31 3.29
C PRO A 85 -11.12 -3.27 2.24
N GLN A 86 -11.76 -3.32 1.07
CA GLN A 86 -11.49 -2.40 -0.03
C GLN A 86 -11.73 -0.92 0.32
N ASP A 87 -12.79 -0.60 1.05
CA ASP A 87 -13.07 0.80 1.44
C ASP A 87 -12.02 1.34 2.42
N ASP A 88 -11.64 0.55 3.43
CA ASP A 88 -10.60 0.92 4.40
C ASP A 88 -9.21 1.04 3.74
N ILE A 89 -8.94 0.21 2.72
CA ILE A 89 -7.71 0.30 1.92
C ILE A 89 -7.70 1.60 1.11
N LYS A 90 -8.81 1.93 0.46
CA LYS A 90 -8.95 3.17 -0.34
C LYS A 90 -8.77 4.40 0.53
N ASP A 91 -9.41 4.45 1.69
CA ASP A 91 -9.31 5.58 2.60
C ASP A 91 -7.89 5.73 3.16
N TRP A 92 -7.24 4.64 3.57
CA TRP A 92 -5.85 4.69 4.00
C TRP A 92 -4.91 5.16 2.87
N MET A 93 -5.06 4.66 1.65
CA MET A 93 -4.24 5.10 0.51
C MET A 93 -4.42 6.60 0.20
N ARG A 94 -5.63 7.13 0.39
CA ARG A 94 -5.93 8.57 0.26
C ARG A 94 -5.32 9.42 1.39
N GLU A 95 -4.80 8.85 2.45
CA GLU A 95 -4.10 9.60 3.50
C GLU A 95 -2.58 9.62 3.28
N LEU A 96 -2.06 8.76 2.40
CA LEU A 96 -0.65 8.69 2.10
C LEU A 96 -0.18 9.96 1.37
N THR A 97 1.01 10.41 1.73
CA THR A 97 1.70 11.53 1.08
C THR A 97 3.19 11.22 0.94
N GLY A 98 3.85 11.88 -0.02
CA GLY A 98 5.30 11.84 -0.16
C GLY A 98 5.82 10.48 -0.64
N HIS A 99 6.87 9.96 0.00
CA HIS A 99 7.52 8.75 -0.52
C HIS A 99 6.66 7.49 -0.36
N ALA A 100 5.85 7.38 0.70
CA ALA A 100 4.94 6.26 0.87
C ALA A 100 3.90 6.20 -0.26
N GLU A 101 3.34 7.35 -0.63
CA GLU A 101 2.44 7.49 -1.78
C GLU A 101 3.11 7.03 -3.08
N SER A 102 4.33 7.49 -3.35
CA SER A 102 5.08 7.10 -4.55
C SER A 102 5.31 5.59 -4.63
N VAL A 103 5.67 4.94 -3.51
CA VAL A 103 5.84 3.49 -3.43
C VAL A 103 4.52 2.77 -3.70
N VAL A 104 3.43 3.17 -3.06
CA VAL A 104 2.12 2.55 -3.25
C VAL A 104 1.63 2.73 -4.69
N ALA A 105 1.74 3.93 -5.26
CA ALA A 105 1.35 4.18 -6.64
C ALA A 105 2.18 3.33 -7.63
N SER A 106 3.48 3.15 -7.38
CA SER A 106 4.32 2.25 -8.18
C SER A 106 3.84 0.79 -8.07
N ALA A 107 3.55 0.30 -6.87
CA ALA A 107 3.06 -1.06 -6.64
C ALA A 107 1.73 -1.32 -7.36
N LEU A 108 0.79 -0.36 -7.29
CA LEU A 108 -0.50 -0.46 -7.98
C LEU A 108 -0.33 -0.52 -9.51
N ARG A 109 0.54 0.32 -10.09
CA ARG A 109 0.81 0.29 -11.54
C ARG A 109 1.48 -1.01 -11.98
N ALA A 110 2.31 -1.61 -11.13
CA ALA A 110 2.96 -2.89 -11.41
C ALA A 110 1.98 -4.07 -11.44
N GLN A 111 0.78 -3.94 -10.88
CA GLN A 111 -0.26 -4.98 -10.83
C GLN A 111 -1.59 -4.51 -11.43
N ALA A 112 -1.63 -4.15 -12.71
CA ALA A 112 -2.84 -3.68 -13.37
C ALA A 112 -4.05 -4.63 -13.25
N ASP A 113 -3.81 -5.95 -13.30
CA ASP A 113 -4.88 -6.96 -13.15
C ASP A 113 -5.28 -7.19 -11.68
N GLY A 114 -4.30 -7.22 -10.77
CA GLY A 114 -4.52 -7.41 -9.33
C GLY A 114 -5.15 -6.20 -8.65
N ALA A 115 -4.85 -5.00 -9.15
CA ALA A 115 -5.36 -3.75 -8.62
C ALA A 115 -6.60 -3.25 -9.36
N ARG A 116 -7.33 -4.06 -10.15
CA ARG A 116 -8.49 -3.58 -10.94
C ARG A 116 -9.47 -2.70 -10.14
N ASN A 117 -9.65 -3.06 -8.89
CA ASN A 117 -10.54 -2.44 -7.90
C ASN A 117 -9.93 -1.22 -7.15
N LEU A 118 -8.62 -1.00 -7.33
CA LEU A 118 -7.78 0.01 -6.69
C LEU A 118 -7.01 0.89 -7.70
N HIS A 119 -7.11 0.59 -9.00
CA HIS A 119 -6.29 1.19 -10.07
C HIS A 119 -6.50 2.71 -10.17
N GLU A 120 -7.71 3.17 -9.82
CA GLU A 120 -8.06 4.59 -9.88
C GLU A 120 -7.14 5.39 -8.94
N LEU A 121 -6.72 4.79 -7.82
CA LEU A 121 -5.81 5.40 -6.84
C LEU A 121 -4.35 5.46 -7.32
N ALA A 122 -3.98 4.66 -8.33
CA ALA A 122 -2.64 4.73 -8.91
C ALA A 122 -2.44 6.06 -9.66
N ASP A 123 -3.52 6.63 -10.18
CA ASP A 123 -3.49 7.83 -11.02
C ASP A 123 -4.16 9.06 -10.36
N ASP A 124 -4.92 8.88 -9.27
CA ASP A 124 -5.76 9.93 -8.66
C ASP A 124 -4.98 11.16 -8.13
N ARG A 125 -3.65 11.12 -8.00
CA ARG A 125 -2.88 12.21 -7.34
C ARG A 125 -1.55 12.60 -7.97
N GLY A 126 -1.32 12.24 -9.23
CA GLY A 126 0.02 12.30 -9.84
C GLY A 126 0.17 13.04 -11.16
N VAL A 127 -0.74 13.93 -11.58
CA VAL A 127 -0.35 14.95 -12.57
C VAL A 127 0.25 16.11 -11.79
N ASP A 128 1.58 16.17 -11.78
CA ASP A 128 2.39 17.30 -11.32
C ASP A 128 1.68 18.64 -11.60
N GLN A 129 1.16 19.29 -10.55
CA GLN A 129 1.07 20.74 -10.59
C GLN A 129 2.38 21.27 -9.98
N PRO A 130 3.30 21.80 -10.79
CA PRO A 130 4.37 22.61 -10.23
C PRO A 130 3.71 23.75 -9.48
N SER A 131 3.93 23.79 -8.17
CA SER A 131 3.62 24.96 -7.37
C SER A 131 4.40 26.14 -7.95
N VAL A 132 3.73 26.97 -8.74
CA VAL A 132 4.22 28.30 -9.06
C VAL A 132 4.37 29.01 -7.72
N ALA A 133 5.61 29.08 -7.24
CA ALA A 133 6.02 30.06 -6.27
C ALA A 133 5.72 31.42 -6.89
N SER A 134 4.58 32.01 -6.53
CA SER A 134 4.31 33.41 -6.75
C SER A 134 5.31 34.22 -5.94
N SER A 135 6.48 34.49 -6.53
CA SER A 135 7.42 35.48 -6.02
C SER A 135 6.78 36.86 -6.20
N THR A 136 5.98 37.25 -5.23
CA THR A 136 5.70 38.67 -5.00
C THR A 136 7.00 39.32 -4.55
N THR A 137 7.62 40.13 -5.40
CA THR A 137 8.41 41.26 -4.92
C THR A 137 7.98 42.53 -5.67
N ARG A 138 7.66 43.51 -4.84
CA ARG A 138 7.10 44.82 -5.18
C ARG A 138 8.07 45.69 -5.97
N LYS A 139 7.46 46.58 -6.77
CA LYS A 139 7.94 47.88 -7.28
C LYS A 139 9.17 48.47 -6.56
N ALA A 140 10.09 48.99 -7.37
CA ALA A 140 10.69 50.30 -7.14
C ALA A 140 10.92 51.01 -8.48
N TRP A 141 10.34 52.20 -8.60
CA TRP A 141 10.69 53.25 -9.57
C TRP A 141 12.19 53.57 -9.49
N SER A 142 12.83 53.88 -10.62
CA SER A 142 13.60 55.12 -10.78
C SER A 142 13.89 55.38 -12.26
N ALA A 143 13.66 56.62 -12.66
CA ALA A 143 13.90 57.18 -13.98
C ALA A 143 15.39 57.48 -14.19
N GLN A 144 15.85 57.35 -15.43
CA GLN A 144 16.75 58.30 -16.10
C GLN A 144 16.77 58.04 -17.61
#